data_AF-A0A6G0TXD8-F1
#
_entry.id   AF-A0A6G0TXD8-F1
#
_cell.length_a   1.000
_cell.length_b   1.000
_cell.length_c   1.000
_cell.angle_alpha   90.00
_cell.angle_beta   90.00
_cell.angle_gamma   90.00
#
_symmetry.space_group_name_H-M   'P 1'
#
loop_
_entity.id
_entity.type
_entity.pdbx_description
1 polymer ?
#
loop_
_entity_poly.entity_id
_entity_poly.type
_entity_poly.pdbx_seq_one_letter_code
_entity_poly.pdbx_strand_id
1 'polypeptide(L)'
;MLSNIRLTGIPIANFPEIKLEKLNLVTIHNLFDTFKMLNCLSNKLTLFCHSRSPSSYSNFKKCVALLATPKTDFSTSSIKLADSEDEPKRWLSYNDVIYPPQEPGEERRPAFVCHQKLNIKYSPKKMWYVACLVRGMSVDEALKQLPMVGRKGATIVRDTILEAQQLAVEKHNVEFKTNLWIAESFCGKGPVIKGMRRHARMRMGEVMYRYCHYFVRLEEGTPPENYYYSWPKTGPALLAQWVDEIRDRKIEGSYCLHINKIINIKFLIFTTVTFTFNVFFFISNIAIGLNMQTNLCYGIFITV
;
A
#
# COMPACT_ATOMS: atom_id res chain seq x y z
N MET A 1 -79.16 20.88 2.48
CA MET A 1 -79.75 20.55 1.17
C MET A 1 -78.67 19.92 0.32
N LEU A 2 -79.01 18.76 -0.22
CA LEU A 2 -78.26 18.02 -1.21
C LEU A 2 -77.91 18.89 -2.42
N SER A 3 -76.68 18.78 -2.89
CA SER A 3 -76.32 18.43 -4.27
C SER A 3 -74.90 18.92 -4.56
N ASN A 4 -74.05 18.26 -5.33
CA ASN A 4 -73.86 16.86 -5.72
C ASN A 4 -72.77 16.94 -6.80
N ILE A 5 -71.85 15.95 -6.81
CA ILE A 5 -71.37 15.26 -8.04
C ILE A 5 -70.31 16.06 -8.84
N ARG A 6 -69.02 15.65 -8.94
CA ARG A 6 -68.35 14.39 -9.34
C ARG A 6 -67.58 14.71 -10.65
N LEU A 7 -66.26 14.52 -10.74
CA LEU A 7 -65.51 13.34 -11.23
C LEU A 7 -64.36 13.97 -12.08
N THR A 8 -63.10 13.53 -12.14
CA THR A 8 -62.50 12.19 -12.22
C THR A 8 -60.96 12.34 -12.10
N GLY A 9 -60.27 11.37 -11.49
CA GLY A 9 -58.86 11.08 -11.81
C GLY A 9 -57.92 10.70 -10.65
N ILE A 10 -58.06 9.48 -10.11
CA ILE A 10 -57.07 8.69 -9.34
C ILE A 10 -56.39 7.73 -10.36
N PRO A 11 -55.12 7.19 -10.26
CA PRO A 11 -54.38 6.63 -9.10
C PRO A 11 -52.88 7.02 -8.96
N ILE A 12 -52.29 7.08 -7.76
CA ILE A 12 -51.64 6.02 -6.94
C ILE A 12 -50.53 5.23 -7.67
N ALA A 13 -49.26 5.39 -7.25
CA ALA A 13 -48.39 4.31 -6.77
C ALA A 13 -46.90 4.74 -6.61
N ASN A 14 -46.39 4.56 -5.38
CA ASN A 14 -45.06 4.08 -4.97
C ASN A 14 -43.81 4.40 -5.82
N PHE A 15 -42.83 5.09 -5.20
CA PHE A 15 -41.41 4.98 -5.57
C PHE A 15 -40.52 4.85 -4.31
N PRO A 16 -39.40 4.09 -4.38
CA PRO A 16 -38.72 3.52 -3.22
C PRO A 16 -37.60 4.41 -2.64
N GLU A 17 -37.28 4.14 -1.38
CA GLU A 17 -36.05 4.56 -0.72
C GLU A 17 -34.79 4.16 -1.52
N ILE A 18 -33.90 5.11 -1.77
CA ILE A 18 -32.57 4.86 -2.33
C ILE A 18 -31.53 5.24 -1.28
N LYS A 19 -30.84 4.23 -0.77
CA LYS A 19 -29.58 4.31 -0.01
C LYS A 19 -28.54 5.09 -0.81
N LEU A 20 -28.00 6.15 -0.24
CA LEU A 20 -26.77 6.80 -0.71
C LEU A 20 -25.57 6.23 0.05
N GLU A 21 -25.01 5.14 -0.48
CA GLU A 21 -23.67 4.68 -0.16
C GLU A 21 -22.83 4.62 -1.44
N LYS A 22 -21.56 5.04 -1.32
CA LYS A 22 -20.46 5.00 -2.31
C LYS A 22 -20.42 6.12 -3.36
N LEU A 23 -20.06 7.33 -2.91
CA LEU A 23 -19.32 8.27 -3.74
C LEU A 23 -17.87 7.79 -3.89
N ASN A 24 -17.50 7.45 -5.12
CA ASN A 24 -16.19 6.95 -5.49
C ASN A 24 -15.05 7.97 -5.26
N LEU A 25 -13.98 7.51 -4.62
CA LEU A 25 -12.69 8.16 -4.33
C LEU A 25 -11.88 8.66 -5.55
N VAL A 26 -12.39 8.50 -6.78
CA VAL A 26 -11.67 8.85 -8.02
C VAL A 26 -11.73 10.35 -8.32
N THR A 27 -12.75 11.06 -7.83
CA THR A 27 -12.97 12.49 -8.11
C THR A 27 -12.02 13.41 -7.33
N ILE A 28 -11.48 12.95 -6.20
CA ILE A 28 -10.56 13.73 -5.34
C ILE A 28 -9.11 13.67 -5.88
N HIS A 29 -8.73 12.57 -6.56
CA HIS A 29 -7.39 12.43 -7.14
C HIS A 29 -7.13 13.38 -8.32
N ASN A 30 -8.15 13.63 -9.15
CA ASN A 30 -8.01 14.50 -10.33
C ASN A 30 -7.95 16.01 -9.99
N LEU A 31 -8.41 16.40 -8.80
CA LEU A 31 -8.29 17.77 -8.28
C LEU A 31 -6.89 18.05 -7.70
N PHE A 32 -6.21 17.03 -7.19
CA PHE A 32 -4.83 17.15 -6.71
C PHE A 32 -3.79 17.23 -7.85
N ASP A 33 -4.05 16.58 -8.99
CA ASP A 33 -3.12 16.59 -10.12
C ASP A 33 -3.10 17.92 -10.92
N THR A 34 -4.22 18.65 -10.92
CA THR A 34 -4.30 19.99 -11.55
C THR A 34 -3.60 21.07 -10.71
N PHE A 35 -3.57 20.94 -9.38
CA PHE A 35 -2.77 21.80 -8.49
C PHE A 35 -1.26 21.53 -8.60
N LYS A 36 -0.85 20.32 -8.96
CA LYS A 36 0.56 19.93 -9.17
C LYS A 36 1.16 20.52 -10.45
N MET A 37 0.33 20.76 -11.47
CA MET A 37 0.74 21.35 -12.75
C MET A 37 1.00 22.87 -12.65
N LEU A 38 0.29 23.59 -11.77
CA LEU A 38 0.48 25.03 -11.57
C LEU A 38 1.74 25.39 -10.77
N ASN A 39 2.21 24.51 -9.88
CA ASN A 39 3.50 24.66 -9.16
C ASN A 39 4.73 24.24 -9.98
N CYS A 40 4.55 23.74 -11.21
CA CYS A 40 5.63 23.35 -12.11
C CYS A 40 6.12 24.53 -12.98
N LEU A 41 5.32 25.59 -13.11
CA LEU A 41 5.65 26.79 -13.88
C LEU A 41 6.41 27.86 -13.07
N SER A 42 6.39 27.79 -11.74
CA SER A 42 7.11 28.76 -10.87
C SER A 42 8.54 28.35 -10.51
N ASN A 43 9.00 27.13 -10.83
CA ASN A 43 10.36 26.65 -10.54
C ASN A 43 11.30 26.62 -11.75
N LYS A 44 10.92 27.26 -12.87
CA LYS A 44 11.71 27.28 -14.12
C LYS A 44 12.65 28.48 -14.25
N LEU A 45 12.90 29.22 -13.16
CA LEU A 45 13.73 30.43 -13.14
C LEU A 45 14.95 30.36 -12.19
N THR A 46 15.35 29.18 -11.70
CA THR A 46 16.60 29.00 -10.95
C THR A 46 17.44 27.86 -11.52
N LEU A 47 18.02 28.12 -12.69
CA LEU A 47 19.03 27.26 -13.31
C LEU A 47 20.28 28.11 -13.56
N PHE A 48 21.17 28.19 -12.57
CA PHE A 48 22.62 28.32 -12.78
C PHE A 48 23.34 27.94 -11.47
N CYS A 49 24.39 27.12 -11.61
CA CYS A 49 25.34 26.67 -10.57
C CYS A 49 24.88 25.53 -9.64
N HIS A 50 25.08 24.27 -10.06
CA HIS A 50 25.30 23.14 -9.15
C HIS A 50 26.47 22.28 -9.66
N SER A 51 27.69 22.63 -9.26
CA SER A 51 28.82 21.71 -9.27
C SER A 51 28.60 20.67 -8.18
N ARG A 52 28.20 19.45 -8.56
CA ARG A 52 28.04 18.32 -7.64
C ARG A 52 29.43 17.90 -7.13
N SER A 53 29.72 18.16 -5.86
CA SER A 53 30.94 17.68 -5.21
C SER A 53 30.95 16.14 -5.13
N PRO A 54 32.08 15.45 -5.37
CA PRO A 54 32.15 13.99 -5.31
C PRO A 54 31.86 13.46 -3.89
N SER A 55 31.08 12.38 -3.81
CA SER A 55 30.69 11.65 -2.60
C SER A 55 31.84 10.92 -1.86
N SER A 56 33.09 11.36 -2.01
CA SER A 56 34.24 10.72 -1.39
C SER A 56 34.51 11.19 0.05
N TYR A 57 33.88 12.28 0.50
CA TYR A 57 34.22 12.89 1.79
C TYR A 57 33.45 12.32 3.00
N SER A 58 32.30 11.66 2.80
CA SER A 58 31.56 11.01 3.89
C SER A 58 32.15 9.67 4.33
N ASN A 59 32.97 9.04 3.48
CA ASN A 59 33.63 7.77 3.82
C ASN A 59 34.87 7.94 4.70
N PHE A 60 35.49 9.13 4.71
CA PHE A 60 36.70 9.36 5.50
C PHE A 60 36.44 9.47 7.01
N LYS A 61 35.29 10.02 7.44
CA LYS A 61 34.94 10.09 8.86
C LYS A 61 34.61 8.72 9.48
N LYS A 62 34.05 7.79 8.70
CA LYS A 62 33.74 6.41 9.17
C LYS A 62 35.00 5.55 9.38
N CYS A 63 36.08 5.80 8.64
CA CYS A 63 37.34 5.06 8.80
C CYS A 63 38.11 5.43 10.07
N VAL A 64 37.97 6.66 10.58
CA VAL A 64 38.72 7.13 11.76
C VAL A 64 38.19 6.52 13.07
N ALA A 65 36.87 6.30 13.18
CA ALA A 65 36.26 5.69 14.37
C ALA A 65 36.66 4.21 14.59
N LEU A 66 37.15 3.53 13.53
CA LEU A 66 37.52 2.11 13.56
C LEU A 66 38.96 1.86 14.02
N LEU A 67 39.75 2.92 14.22
CA LEU A 67 41.16 2.83 14.65
C LEU A 67 41.36 3.04 16.15
N ALA A 68 40.29 3.33 16.91
CA ALA A 68 40.40 3.73 18.32
C ALA A 68 40.13 2.61 19.34
N THR A 69 39.86 1.37 18.94
CA THR A 69 39.67 0.26 19.88
C THR A 69 40.80 -0.76 19.78
N PRO A 70 41.58 -0.98 20.87
CA PRO A 70 42.57 -2.04 20.89
C PRO A 70 41.85 -3.40 20.83
N LYS A 71 42.19 -4.20 19.82
CA LYS A 71 41.76 -5.59 19.71
C LYS A 71 42.55 -6.43 20.69
N THR A 72 41.92 -6.81 21.79
CA THR A 72 42.30 -8.02 22.52
C THR A 72 41.10 -8.94 22.60
N ASP A 73 41.39 -10.22 22.34
CA ASP A 73 40.58 -11.40 22.59
C ASP A 73 39.67 -11.89 21.45
N PHE A 74 40.12 -13.00 20.86
CA PHE A 74 39.36 -13.90 19.99
C PHE A 74 38.22 -14.54 20.80
N SER A 75 37.08 -13.85 20.91
CA SER A 75 35.82 -14.50 21.25
C SER A 75 34.84 -14.37 20.07
N THR A 76 34.29 -15.50 19.65
CA THR A 76 33.29 -15.59 18.56
C THR A 76 31.89 -15.23 19.05
N SER A 77 31.76 -14.46 20.13
CA SER A 77 30.49 -13.85 20.50
C SER A 77 30.30 -12.61 19.64
N SER A 78 29.43 -12.73 18.64
CA SER A 78 28.80 -11.66 17.87
C SER A 78 29.37 -10.28 18.15
N ILE A 79 30.27 -9.80 17.28
CA ILE A 79 30.51 -8.37 17.16
C ILE A 79 29.13 -7.77 16.89
N LYS A 80 28.51 -7.19 17.91
CA LYS A 80 27.40 -6.25 17.75
C LYS A 80 28.03 -5.10 16.98
N LEU A 81 27.96 -5.19 15.64
CA LEU A 81 28.17 -4.03 14.79
C LEU A 81 27.20 -2.99 15.37
N ALA A 82 27.74 -1.91 15.92
CA ALA A 82 26.95 -0.79 16.42
C ALA A 82 25.85 -0.50 15.41
N ASP A 83 24.60 -0.37 15.87
CA ASP A 83 23.39 -0.07 15.10
C ASP A 83 23.75 0.75 13.87
N SER A 84 24.04 0.07 12.75
CA SER A 84 24.44 0.79 11.56
C SER A 84 23.15 1.40 11.06
N GLU A 85 23.10 2.73 10.94
CA GLU A 85 21.95 3.46 10.41
C GLU A 85 21.45 2.93 9.05
N ASP A 86 22.25 2.06 8.40
CA ASP A 86 22.00 1.39 7.14
C ASP A 86 21.09 0.13 7.23
N GLU A 87 20.65 -0.30 8.41
CA GLU A 87 19.75 -1.48 8.55
C GLU A 87 18.27 -1.17 8.24
N PRO A 88 17.57 -2.08 7.51
CA PRO A 88 16.16 -1.88 7.20
C PRO A 88 15.28 -2.07 8.44
N LYS A 89 14.66 -0.99 8.94
CA LYS A 89 13.75 -1.01 10.11
C LYS A 89 12.26 -1.05 9.74
N ARG A 90 11.89 -0.55 8.55
CA ARG A 90 10.50 -0.39 8.10
C ARG A 90 9.69 -1.69 8.06
N TRP A 91 10.34 -2.83 7.86
CA TRP A 91 9.62 -4.11 7.77
C TRP A 91 9.02 -4.52 9.11
N LEU A 92 9.74 -4.33 10.22
CA LEU A 92 9.26 -4.67 11.55
C LEU A 92 8.19 -3.69 12.04
N SER A 93 8.25 -2.42 11.62
CA SER A 93 7.24 -1.42 12.00
C SER A 93 5.83 -1.74 11.48
N TYR A 94 5.67 -2.66 10.52
CA TYR A 94 4.35 -3.12 10.10
C TYR A 94 3.62 -3.91 11.20
N ASN A 95 4.35 -4.54 12.13
CA ASN A 95 3.75 -5.26 13.25
C ASN A 95 3.17 -4.32 14.32
N ASP A 96 3.65 -3.07 14.37
CA ASP A 96 3.21 -2.06 15.33
C ASP A 96 1.94 -1.33 14.85
N VAL A 97 1.44 -1.64 13.65
CA VAL A 97 0.24 -1.02 13.09
C VAL A 97 -1.00 -1.54 13.82
N ILE A 98 -1.67 -0.64 14.54
CA ILE A 98 -2.91 -0.95 15.25
C ILE A 98 -4.09 -0.54 14.35
N TYR A 99 -4.98 -1.49 14.09
CA TYR A 99 -6.20 -1.26 13.33
C TYR A 99 -7.37 -0.86 14.24
N PRO A 100 -8.36 -0.10 13.73
CA PRO A 100 -9.60 0.12 14.46
C PRO A 100 -10.39 -1.19 14.67
N PRO A 101 -11.23 -1.25 15.72
CA PRO A 101 -12.08 -2.40 15.98
C PRO A 101 -13.07 -2.64 14.84
N GLN A 102 -13.36 -3.91 14.54
CA GLN A 102 -14.28 -4.29 13.46
C GLN A 102 -15.75 -4.16 13.88
N GLU A 103 -16.62 -3.85 12.93
CA GLU A 103 -18.07 -3.82 13.16
C GLU A 103 -18.68 -5.23 13.17
N PRO A 104 -19.80 -5.47 13.87
CA PRO A 104 -20.39 -6.82 14.04
C PRO A 104 -20.83 -7.56 12.75
N GLY A 105 -20.75 -6.94 11.57
CA GLY A 105 -21.08 -7.56 10.28
C GLY A 105 -19.95 -7.52 9.24
N GLU A 106 -18.76 -7.03 9.61
CA GLU A 106 -17.59 -7.03 8.73
C GLU A 106 -16.96 -8.43 8.71
N GLU A 107 -16.39 -8.83 7.56
CA GLU A 107 -15.62 -10.07 7.48
C GLU A 107 -14.41 -10.02 8.43
N ARG A 108 -14.05 -11.17 9.01
CA ARG A 108 -12.90 -11.27 9.90
C ARG A 108 -11.62 -10.92 9.13
N ARG A 109 -10.89 -9.91 9.60
CA ARG A 109 -9.60 -9.53 9.03
C ARG A 109 -8.55 -10.60 9.37
N PRO A 110 -7.81 -11.16 8.38
CA PRO A 110 -6.75 -12.11 8.68
C PRO A 110 -5.60 -11.42 9.41
N ALA A 111 -5.06 -12.07 10.45
CA ALA A 111 -3.85 -11.59 11.10
C ALA A 111 -2.64 -11.77 10.17
N PHE A 112 -1.67 -10.86 10.25
CA PHE A 112 -0.39 -11.00 9.56
C PHE A 112 0.78 -10.69 10.48
N VAL A 113 1.93 -11.27 10.16
CA VAL A 113 3.16 -11.12 10.93
C VAL A 113 4.33 -10.91 9.99
N CYS A 114 5.04 -9.79 10.16
CA CYS A 114 6.26 -9.50 9.44
C CYS A 114 7.48 -9.88 10.29
N HIS A 115 8.42 -10.64 9.72
CA HIS A 115 9.69 -10.94 10.37
C HIS A 115 10.86 -10.79 9.38
N GLN A 116 12.06 -10.55 9.90
CA GLN A 116 13.25 -10.38 9.08
C GLN A 116 14.51 -10.90 9.76
N LYS A 117 15.48 -11.30 8.94
CA LYS A 117 16.82 -11.69 9.38
C LYS A 117 17.86 -10.89 8.60
N LEU A 118 18.68 -10.14 9.33
CA LEU A 118 19.60 -9.15 8.76
C LEU A 118 21.05 -9.66 8.70
N ASN A 119 21.89 -8.98 7.91
CA ASN A 119 23.34 -9.21 7.82
C ASN A 119 23.75 -10.66 7.54
N ILE A 120 22.98 -11.35 6.70
CA ILE A 120 23.25 -12.72 6.32
C ILE A 120 24.42 -12.75 5.35
N LYS A 121 25.48 -13.50 5.68
CA LYS A 121 26.58 -13.75 4.75
C LYS A 121 26.17 -14.73 3.65
N TYR A 122 25.50 -14.20 2.63
CA TYR A 122 25.04 -14.92 1.45
C TYR A 122 24.81 -13.98 0.26
N SER A 123 24.72 -14.56 -0.95
CA SER A 123 24.45 -13.78 -2.16
C SER A 123 22.94 -13.52 -2.29
N PRO A 124 22.49 -12.26 -2.48
CA PRO A 124 21.07 -11.95 -2.58
C PRO A 124 20.38 -12.66 -3.75
N LYS A 125 21.07 -12.83 -4.89
CA LYS A 125 20.54 -13.59 -6.04
C LYS A 125 20.29 -15.06 -5.71
N LYS A 126 21.17 -15.69 -4.92
CA LYS A 126 21.02 -17.09 -4.52
C LYS A 126 19.90 -17.26 -3.48
N MET A 127 19.77 -16.29 -2.58
CA MET A 127 18.69 -16.25 -1.59
C MET A 127 17.33 -16.06 -2.26
N TRP A 128 17.25 -15.22 -3.29
CA TRP A 128 16.01 -14.94 -4.01
C TRP A 128 15.34 -16.20 -4.57
N TYR A 129 16.11 -17.15 -5.11
CA TYR A 129 15.54 -18.44 -5.56
C TYR A 129 14.88 -19.24 -4.42
N VAL A 130 15.47 -19.22 -3.22
CA VAL A 130 14.89 -19.90 -2.06
C VAL A 130 13.66 -19.15 -1.56
N ALA A 131 13.70 -17.81 -1.55
CA ALA A 131 12.56 -16.98 -1.19
C ALA A 131 11.37 -17.21 -2.14
N CYS A 132 11.62 -17.21 -3.45
CA CYS A 132 10.61 -17.48 -4.47
C CYS A 132 9.99 -18.87 -4.37
N LEU A 133 10.78 -19.88 -3.97
CA LEU A 133 10.28 -21.25 -3.77
C LEU A 133 9.20 -21.29 -2.69
N VAL A 134 9.41 -20.62 -1.56
CA VAL A 134 8.49 -20.66 -0.41
C VAL A 134 7.28 -19.74 -0.54
N ARG A 135 7.31 -18.84 -1.52
CA ARG A 135 6.26 -17.82 -1.70
C ARG A 135 4.96 -18.46 -2.14
N GLY A 136 3.87 -18.21 -1.42
CA GLY A 136 2.54 -18.77 -1.71
C GLY A 136 2.35 -20.22 -1.23
N MET A 137 3.32 -20.83 -0.56
CA MET A 137 3.13 -22.13 0.09
C MET A 137 2.53 -21.98 1.49
N SER A 138 1.89 -23.03 1.99
CA SER A 138 1.59 -23.13 3.43
C SER A 138 2.90 -23.22 4.24
N VAL A 139 2.87 -22.79 5.50
CA VAL A 139 4.06 -22.83 6.37
C VAL A 139 4.56 -24.26 6.56
N ASP A 140 3.66 -25.23 6.74
CA ASP A 140 4.03 -26.64 6.95
C ASP A 140 4.67 -27.28 5.72
N GLU A 141 4.17 -26.98 4.52
CA GLU A 141 4.78 -27.44 3.28
C GLU A 141 6.17 -26.82 3.09
N ALA A 142 6.31 -25.52 3.34
CA ALA A 142 7.60 -24.85 3.26
C ALA A 142 8.64 -25.47 4.21
N LEU A 143 8.25 -25.78 5.45
CA LEU A 143 9.12 -26.44 6.43
C LEU A 143 9.52 -27.86 6.03
N LYS A 144 8.69 -28.58 5.27
CA LYS A 144 9.03 -29.90 4.70
C LYS A 144 9.99 -29.78 3.51
N GLN A 145 9.80 -28.78 2.65
CA GLN A 145 10.61 -28.58 1.44
C GLN A 145 12.01 -28.02 1.71
N LEU A 146 12.12 -27.04 2.62
CA LEU A 146 13.37 -26.30 2.86
C LEU A 146 14.58 -27.19 3.25
N PRO A 147 14.45 -28.23 4.11
CA PRO A 147 15.55 -29.14 4.41
C PRO A 147 16.07 -29.93 3.20
N MET A 148 15.20 -30.20 2.21
CA MET A 148 15.57 -30.92 1.00
C MET A 148 16.37 -30.04 0.03
N VAL A 149 16.21 -28.72 0.13
CA VAL A 149 17.02 -27.77 -0.64
C VAL A 149 18.43 -27.73 -0.04
N GLY A 150 19.38 -28.42 -0.68
CA GLY A 150 20.80 -28.48 -0.30
C GLY A 150 21.58 -27.15 -0.44
N ARG A 151 21.03 -26.04 0.04
CA ARG A 151 21.62 -24.69 0.00
C ARG A 151 21.64 -24.08 1.40
N LYS A 152 22.74 -23.42 1.77
CA LYS A 152 22.86 -22.65 3.03
C LYS A 152 21.70 -21.68 3.29
N GLY A 153 21.16 -21.05 2.23
CA GLY A 153 20.05 -20.13 2.36
C GLY A 153 18.76 -20.79 2.87
N ALA A 154 18.54 -22.07 2.59
CA ALA A 154 17.33 -22.78 2.99
C ALA A 154 17.25 -23.00 4.51
N THR A 155 18.37 -23.34 5.15
CA THR A 155 18.45 -23.43 6.62
C THR A 155 18.08 -22.10 7.28
N ILE A 156 18.63 -20.99 6.77
CA ILE A 156 18.38 -19.65 7.34
C ILE A 156 16.92 -19.24 7.16
N VAL A 157 16.33 -19.51 5.99
CA VAL A 157 14.92 -19.24 5.71
C VAL A 157 14.00 -20.08 6.61
N ARG A 158 14.33 -21.37 6.81
CA ARG A 158 13.60 -22.26 7.72
C ARG A 158 13.58 -21.71 9.14
N ASP A 159 14.74 -21.34 9.67
CA ASP A 159 14.85 -20.77 11.02
C ASP A 159 14.00 -19.49 11.12
N THR A 160 14.07 -18.63 10.10
CA THR A 160 13.30 -17.37 10.08
C THR A 160 11.78 -17.64 10.07
N ILE A 161 11.31 -18.67 9.37
CA ILE A 161 9.88 -19.04 9.35
C ILE A 161 9.44 -19.58 10.71
N LEU A 162 10.27 -20.40 11.38
CA LEU A 162 9.98 -20.91 12.72
C LEU A 162 9.92 -19.78 13.76
N GLU A 163 10.87 -18.84 13.70
CA GLU A 163 10.88 -17.63 14.53
C GLU A 163 9.60 -16.80 14.29
N ALA A 164 9.19 -16.60 13.03
CA ALA A 164 7.98 -15.87 12.67
C ALA A 164 6.69 -16.58 13.16
N GLN A 165 6.64 -17.92 13.08
CA GLN A 165 5.51 -18.71 13.58
C GLN A 165 5.38 -18.61 15.12
N GLN A 166 6.50 -18.56 15.84
CA GLN A 166 6.50 -18.34 17.29
C GLN A 166 5.97 -16.94 17.63
N LEU A 167 6.46 -15.91 16.93
CA LEU A 167 5.99 -14.53 17.08
C LEU A 167 4.48 -14.39 16.81
N ALA A 168 3.94 -15.12 15.84
CA ALA A 168 2.53 -15.10 15.51
C ALA A 168 1.63 -15.57 16.67
N VAL A 169 2.02 -16.65 17.34
CA VAL A 169 1.25 -17.20 18.47
C VAL A 169 1.42 -16.34 19.71
N GLU A 170 2.65 -15.90 19.99
CA GLU A 170 2.96 -15.20 21.24
C GLU A 170 2.50 -13.74 21.28
N LYS A 171 2.61 -13.01 20.16
CA LYS A 171 2.38 -11.56 20.11
C LYS A 171 1.17 -11.12 19.29
N HIS A 172 0.84 -11.87 18.23
CA HIS A 172 -0.21 -11.50 17.28
C HIS A 172 -1.50 -12.31 17.46
N ASN A 173 -1.63 -13.05 18.57
CA ASN A 173 -2.82 -13.80 18.97
C ASN A 173 -3.36 -14.76 17.90
N VAL A 174 -2.47 -15.39 17.13
CA VAL A 174 -2.85 -16.45 16.18
C VAL A 174 -3.02 -17.77 16.94
N GLU A 175 -4.21 -18.37 16.86
CA GLU A 175 -4.52 -19.63 17.57
C GLU A 175 -3.81 -20.84 16.95
N PHE A 176 -3.91 -21.01 15.64
CA PHE A 176 -3.39 -22.18 14.93
C PHE A 176 -2.11 -21.88 14.16
N LYS A 177 -1.01 -22.53 14.56
CA LYS A 177 0.28 -22.47 13.87
C LYS A 177 0.26 -22.97 12.42
N THR A 178 -0.63 -23.93 12.15
CA THR A 178 -0.80 -24.58 10.84
C THR A 178 -1.63 -23.73 9.88
N ASN A 179 -2.51 -22.86 10.40
CA ASN A 179 -3.36 -21.96 9.59
C ASN A 179 -2.61 -20.68 9.19
N LEU A 180 -1.37 -20.85 8.72
CA LEU A 180 -0.52 -19.77 8.28
C LEU A 180 0.06 -20.12 6.90
N TRP A 181 0.16 -19.11 6.05
CA TRP A 181 0.77 -19.23 4.75
C TRP A 181 1.73 -18.06 4.46
N ILE A 182 2.65 -18.28 3.53
CA ILE A 182 3.72 -17.32 3.25
C ILE A 182 3.23 -16.35 2.17
N ALA A 183 2.74 -15.20 2.61
CA ALA A 183 2.21 -14.15 1.74
C ALA A 183 3.28 -13.37 1.01
N GLU A 184 4.35 -12.98 1.70
CA GLU A 184 5.50 -12.35 1.06
C GLU A 184 6.80 -12.98 1.54
N SER A 185 7.69 -13.23 0.60
CA SER A 185 9.03 -13.71 0.88
C SER A 185 9.98 -13.09 -0.13
N PHE A 186 10.92 -12.28 0.34
CA PHE A 186 11.89 -11.65 -0.55
C PHE A 186 13.23 -11.41 0.13
N CYS A 187 14.22 -11.07 -0.69
CA CYS A 187 15.57 -10.81 -0.24
C CYS A 187 16.00 -9.41 -0.64
N GLY A 188 16.58 -8.67 0.31
CA GLY A 188 17.23 -7.39 0.09
C GLY A 188 18.74 -7.51 0.01
N LYS A 189 19.37 -6.57 -0.70
CA LYS A 189 20.83 -6.40 -0.68
C LYS A 189 21.22 -5.80 0.67
N GLY A 190 22.22 -6.39 1.32
CA GLY A 190 22.81 -5.84 2.55
C GLY A 190 24.15 -5.14 2.29
N PRO A 191 24.90 -4.84 3.34
CA PRO A 191 26.21 -4.20 3.21
C PRO A 191 27.15 -5.05 2.34
N VAL A 192 27.93 -4.40 1.50
CA VAL A 192 28.93 -5.07 0.66
C VAL A 192 30.30 -4.57 1.05
N ILE A 193 31.08 -5.44 1.69
CA ILE A 193 32.46 -5.11 2.05
C ILE A 193 33.32 -5.33 0.82
N LYS A 194 34.02 -4.28 0.39
CA LYS A 194 34.94 -4.34 -0.74
C LYS A 194 36.32 -4.73 -0.23
N GLY A 195 36.92 -5.72 -0.87
CA GLY A 195 38.29 -6.17 -0.66
C GLY A 195 39.10 -6.06 -1.94
N MET A 196 40.40 -6.30 -1.83
CA MET A 196 41.34 -6.21 -2.93
C MET A 196 41.92 -7.60 -3.25
N ARG A 197 41.95 -7.98 -4.53
CA ARG A 197 42.60 -9.20 -5.02
C ARG A 197 43.75 -8.83 -5.94
N ARG A 198 44.93 -9.36 -5.63
CA ARG A 198 46.13 -9.19 -6.46
C ARG A 198 46.07 -10.15 -7.64
N HIS A 199 46.39 -9.65 -8.83
CA HIS A 199 46.53 -10.41 -10.07
C HIS A 199 47.96 -10.26 -10.63
N ALA A 200 48.31 -11.09 -11.62
CA ALA A 200 49.60 -11.00 -12.31
C ALA A 200 49.80 -9.63 -12.98
N ARG A 201 51.06 -9.27 -13.20
CA ARG A 201 51.47 -8.00 -13.85
C ARG A 201 50.96 -6.75 -13.11
N MET A 202 51.04 -6.75 -11.77
CA MET A 202 50.62 -5.66 -10.89
C MET A 202 49.15 -5.22 -11.06
N ARG A 203 48.28 -6.07 -11.63
CA ARG A 203 46.85 -5.77 -11.77
C ARG A 203 46.12 -6.01 -10.46
N MET A 204 45.15 -5.15 -10.17
CA MET A 204 44.36 -5.19 -8.93
C MET A 204 42.88 -5.35 -9.28
N GLY A 205 42.24 -6.38 -8.70
CA GLY A 205 40.82 -6.67 -8.87
C GLY A 205 40.05 -6.39 -7.58
N GLU A 206 38.80 -5.95 -7.70
CA GLU A 206 37.92 -5.74 -6.56
C GLU A 206 37.18 -7.04 -6.19
N VAL A 207 37.21 -7.42 -4.91
CA VAL A 207 36.42 -8.53 -4.37
C VAL A 207 35.26 -7.98 -3.56
N MET A 208 34.04 -8.45 -3.84
CA MET A 208 32.85 -8.01 -3.13
C MET A 208 32.34 -9.09 -2.18
N TYR A 209 32.49 -8.85 -0.88
CA TYR A 209 31.90 -9.67 0.17
C TYR A 209 30.47 -9.21 0.42
N ARG A 210 29.54 -9.83 -0.32
CA ARG A 210 28.12 -9.48 -0.29
C ARG A 210 27.42 -10.06 0.93
N TYR A 211 26.58 -9.26 1.57
CA TYR A 211 25.61 -9.68 2.55
C TYR A 211 24.19 -9.44 2.00
N CYS A 212 23.21 -10.07 2.62
CA CYS A 212 21.81 -9.91 2.27
C CYS A 212 20.93 -9.89 3.53
N HIS A 213 19.70 -9.42 3.33
CA HIS A 213 18.64 -9.45 4.32
C HIS A 213 17.52 -10.34 3.77
N TYR A 214 16.86 -11.10 4.63
CA TYR A 214 15.70 -11.91 4.27
C TYR A 214 14.48 -11.40 5.02
N PHE A 215 13.36 -11.28 4.32
CA PHE A 215 12.10 -10.76 4.83
C PHE A 215 10.99 -11.77 4.53
N VAL A 216 10.11 -11.97 5.50
CA VAL A 216 8.94 -12.83 5.38
C VAL A 216 7.73 -12.15 6.00
N ARG A 217 6.57 -12.27 5.34
CA ARG A 217 5.26 -11.97 5.92
C ARG A 217 4.43 -13.24 5.91
N LEU A 218 3.97 -13.65 7.08
CA LEU A 218 2.99 -14.72 7.25
C LEU A 218 1.60 -14.11 7.37
N GLU A 219 0.61 -14.72 6.75
CA GLU A 219 -0.79 -14.33 6.86
C GLU A 219 -1.61 -15.53 7.36
N GLU A 220 -2.65 -15.25 8.14
CA GLU A 220 -3.61 -16.24 8.62
C GLU A 220 -4.50 -16.72 7.48
N GLY A 221 -4.78 -18.02 7.46
CA GLY A 221 -5.67 -18.66 6.49
C GLY A 221 -4.97 -19.71 5.64
N THR A 222 -5.72 -20.24 4.68
CA THR A 222 -5.20 -21.16 3.67
C THR A 222 -4.48 -20.38 2.56
N PRO A 223 -3.40 -20.93 1.99
CA PRO A 223 -2.75 -20.30 0.85
C PRO A 223 -3.75 -20.12 -0.31
N PRO A 224 -3.69 -19.00 -1.05
CA PRO A 224 -4.51 -18.80 -2.22
C PRO A 224 -4.17 -19.84 -3.28
N GLU A 225 -5.17 -20.40 -3.96
CA GLU A 225 -4.96 -21.42 -4.99
C GLU A 225 -3.95 -21.00 -6.06
N ASN A 226 -4.03 -19.74 -6.48
CA ASN A 226 -3.11 -19.17 -7.45
C ASN A 226 -2.41 -17.93 -6.88
N TYR A 227 -1.16 -18.09 -6.43
CA TYR A 227 -0.38 -16.99 -5.88
C TYR A 227 0.15 -16.00 -6.93
N TYR A 228 0.75 -16.50 -8.02
CA TYR A 228 1.42 -15.66 -9.02
C TYR A 228 0.51 -15.18 -10.16
N TYR A 229 -0.46 -16.01 -10.56
CA TYR A 229 -1.32 -15.74 -11.70
C TYR A 229 -2.77 -15.67 -11.25
N SER A 230 -3.50 -14.66 -11.70
CA SER A 230 -4.96 -14.66 -11.56
C SER A 230 -5.55 -15.67 -12.55
N TRP A 231 -5.66 -16.95 -12.13
CA TRP A 231 -6.33 -18.06 -12.84
C TRP A 231 -5.80 -18.38 -14.26
N PRO A 232 -5.57 -19.66 -14.64
CA PRO A 232 -5.40 -19.96 -16.06
C PRO A 232 -6.71 -19.66 -16.77
N LYS A 233 -6.77 -18.54 -17.51
CA LYS A 233 -7.97 -18.16 -18.26
C LYS A 233 -8.35 -19.31 -19.19
N THR A 234 -9.50 -19.91 -18.95
CA THR A 234 -10.04 -20.97 -19.80
C THR A 234 -10.22 -20.42 -21.22
N GLY A 235 -10.21 -21.28 -22.25
CA GLY A 235 -10.48 -20.86 -23.63
C GLY A 235 -11.67 -19.90 -23.80
N PRO A 236 -12.85 -20.19 -23.20
CA PRO A 236 -13.98 -19.25 -23.25
C PRO A 236 -13.75 -17.94 -22.48
N ALA A 237 -13.03 -17.97 -21.35
CA ALA A 237 -12.69 -16.74 -20.62
C ALA A 237 -11.72 -15.85 -21.40
N LEU A 238 -10.75 -16.44 -22.09
CA LEU A 238 -9.86 -15.74 -23.02
C LEU A 238 -10.65 -15.12 -24.18
N LEU A 239 -11.61 -15.86 -24.75
CA LEU A 239 -12.49 -15.34 -25.80
C LEU A 239 -13.33 -14.16 -25.29
N ALA A 240 -13.92 -14.27 -24.10
CA ALA A 240 -14.71 -13.19 -23.50
C ALA A 240 -13.86 -11.93 -23.27
N GLN A 241 -12.68 -12.09 -22.67
CA GLN A 241 -11.73 -10.99 -22.50
C GLN A 241 -11.35 -10.37 -23.85
N TRP A 242 -11.03 -11.18 -24.85
CA TRP A 242 -10.71 -10.70 -26.18
C TRP A 242 -11.88 -9.95 -26.81
N VAL A 243 -13.11 -10.44 -26.67
CA VAL A 243 -14.32 -9.76 -27.13
C VAL A 243 -14.47 -8.40 -26.44
N ASP A 244 -14.25 -8.32 -25.13
CA ASP A 244 -14.30 -7.07 -24.37
C ASP A 244 -13.20 -6.10 -24.82
N GLU A 245 -11.97 -6.58 -24.99
CA GLU A 245 -10.86 -5.79 -25.54
C GLU A 245 -11.22 -5.23 -26.93
N ILE A 246 -11.83 -6.04 -27.80
CA ILE A 246 -12.29 -5.63 -29.14
C ILE A 246 -13.40 -4.57 -29.06
N ARG A 247 -14.34 -4.69 -28.12
CA ARG A 247 -15.43 -3.71 -27.87
C ARG A 247 -14.90 -2.39 -27.31
N ASP A 248 -13.87 -2.46 -26.49
CA ASP A 248 -13.25 -1.30 -25.84
C ASP A 248 -12.33 -0.50 -26.78
N ARG A 249 -11.99 -1.05 -27.95
CA ARG A 249 -11.20 -0.33 -28.97
C ARG A 249 -11.90 0.93 -29.43
N LYS A 250 -11.18 2.04 -29.38
CA LYS A 250 -11.63 3.35 -29.87
C LYS A 250 -10.74 3.81 -31.02
N ILE A 251 -11.28 4.62 -31.92
CA ILE A 251 -10.50 5.22 -33.00
C ILE A 251 -9.58 6.29 -32.39
N GLU A 252 -8.31 5.94 -32.27
CA GLU A 252 -7.26 6.84 -31.82
C GLU A 252 -7.14 8.03 -32.80
N GLY A 253 -7.12 9.26 -32.27
CA GLY A 253 -6.97 10.48 -33.08
C GLY A 253 -8.28 11.12 -33.58
N SER A 254 -9.45 10.56 -33.30
CA SER A 254 -10.73 11.21 -33.59
C SER A 254 -11.08 12.27 -32.53
N TYR A 255 -10.97 13.56 -32.87
CA TYR A 255 -11.31 14.72 -32.01
C TYR A 255 -12.80 14.80 -31.62
N CYS A 256 -13.66 13.98 -32.21
CA CYS A 256 -15.09 13.92 -31.89
C CYS A 256 -15.36 13.42 -30.45
N LEU A 257 -14.45 12.64 -29.86
CA LEU A 257 -14.67 12.01 -28.55
C LEU A 257 -14.29 12.88 -27.35
N HIS A 258 -13.51 13.95 -27.56
CA HIS A 258 -13.30 14.94 -26.50
C HIS A 258 -14.59 15.72 -26.21
N ILE A 259 -15.43 15.92 -27.22
CA ILE A 259 -16.68 16.67 -27.10
C ILE A 259 -17.67 15.93 -26.20
N ASN A 260 -17.88 14.62 -26.35
CA ASN A 260 -18.83 13.88 -25.49
C ASN A 260 -18.37 13.75 -24.02
N LYS A 261 -17.05 13.67 -23.77
CA LYS A 261 -16.50 13.66 -22.41
C LYS A 261 -16.55 15.06 -21.78
N ILE A 262 -16.27 16.12 -22.54
CA ILE A 262 -16.40 17.52 -22.11
C ILE A 262 -17.87 17.90 -21.89
N ILE A 263 -18.80 17.44 -22.74
CA ILE A 263 -20.24 17.67 -22.58
C ILE A 263 -20.76 16.97 -21.33
N ASN A 264 -20.42 15.70 -21.09
CA ASN A 264 -20.83 15.00 -19.87
C ASN A 264 -20.26 15.64 -18.61
N ILE A 265 -18.99 16.07 -18.63
CA ILE A 265 -18.37 16.77 -17.50
C ILE A 265 -19.01 18.15 -17.27
N LYS A 266 -19.29 18.93 -18.33
CA LYS A 266 -19.99 20.22 -18.22
C LYS A 266 -21.42 20.05 -17.70
N PHE A 267 -22.14 19.01 -18.13
CA PHE A 267 -23.49 18.73 -17.67
C PHE A 267 -23.52 18.33 -16.19
N LEU A 268 -22.57 17.51 -15.74
CA LEU A 268 -22.47 17.06 -14.34
C LEU A 268 -21.99 18.18 -13.39
N ILE A 269 -21.17 19.12 -13.88
CA ILE A 269 -20.81 20.34 -13.13
C ILE A 269 -22.00 21.30 -13.06
N PHE A 270 -22.76 21.47 -14.14
CA PHE A 270 -23.92 22.35 -14.15
C PHE A 270 -25.03 21.88 -13.21
N THR A 271 -25.29 20.58 -13.13
CA THR A 271 -26.29 20.01 -12.21
C THR A 271 -25.85 20.07 -10.75
N THR A 272 -24.56 19.87 -10.45
CA THR A 272 -24.05 19.97 -9.06
C THR A 272 -23.98 21.41 -8.55
N VAL A 273 -23.61 22.37 -9.41
CA VAL A 273 -23.60 23.80 -9.05
C VAL A 273 -25.02 24.34 -8.87
N THR A 274 -25.97 23.98 -9.73
CA THR A 274 -27.37 24.41 -9.55
C THR A 274 -28.04 23.77 -8.33
N PHE A 275 -27.72 22.51 -8.02
CA PHE A 275 -28.21 21.85 -6.82
C PHE A 275 -27.67 22.50 -5.53
N THR A 276 -26.37 22.81 -5.49
CA THR A 276 -25.77 23.49 -4.32
C THR A 276 -26.27 24.92 -4.16
N PHE A 277 -26.49 25.66 -5.26
CA PHE A 277 -27.08 27.01 -5.21
C PHE A 277 -28.51 26.98 -4.67
N ASN A 278 -29.35 26.05 -5.13
CA ASN A 278 -30.72 25.92 -4.66
C ASN A 278 -30.79 25.48 -3.19
N VAL A 279 -29.93 24.54 -2.75
CA VAL A 279 -29.85 24.15 -1.34
C VAL A 279 -29.39 25.32 -0.46
N PHE A 280 -28.40 26.11 -0.91
CA PHE A 280 -27.95 27.29 -0.18
C PHE A 280 -29.04 28.38 -0.11
N PHE A 281 -29.79 28.59 -1.19
CA PHE A 281 -30.92 29.53 -1.21
C PHE A 281 -32.09 29.06 -0.33
N PHE A 282 -32.31 27.74 -0.24
CA PHE A 282 -33.33 27.16 0.63
C PHE A 282 -32.93 27.25 2.12
N ILE A 283 -31.68 26.94 2.46
CA ILE A 283 -31.16 27.05 3.82
C ILE A 283 -31.12 28.52 4.28
N SER A 284 -30.75 29.45 3.40
CA SER A 284 -30.76 30.88 3.73
C SER A 284 -32.18 31.43 3.89
N ASN A 285 -33.16 31.02 3.08
CA ASN A 285 -34.56 31.41 3.31
C ASN A 285 -35.16 30.78 4.57
N ILE A 286 -34.79 29.55 4.92
CA ILE A 286 -35.16 28.94 6.22
C ILE A 286 -34.51 29.69 7.39
N ALA A 287 -33.24 30.10 7.25
CA ALA A 287 -32.56 30.89 8.28
C ALA A 287 -33.16 32.29 8.46
N ILE A 288 -33.62 32.93 7.37
CA ILE A 288 -34.33 34.22 7.41
C ILE A 288 -35.74 34.04 8.02
N GLY A 289 -36.44 32.93 7.70
CA GLY A 289 -37.74 32.60 8.28
C GLY A 289 -37.68 32.29 9.79
N LEU A 290 -36.64 31.58 10.24
CA LEU A 290 -36.41 31.30 11.66
C LEU A 290 -35.99 32.56 12.43
N ASN A 291 -35.24 33.50 11.82
CA ASN A 291 -34.89 34.78 12.43
C ASN A 291 -36.08 35.77 12.52
N MET A 292 -37.14 35.58 11.74
CA MET A 292 -38.39 36.33 11.90
C MET A 292 -39.30 35.75 13.02
N GLN A 293 -39.20 34.46 13.32
CA GLN A 293 -39.94 33.87 14.45
C GLN A 293 -39.25 34.05 15.80
N THR A 294 -37.92 34.17 15.86
CA THR A 294 -37.20 34.45 17.12
C THR A 294 -37.30 35.92 17.56
N ASN A 295 -37.53 36.87 16.64
CA ASN A 295 -37.74 38.28 16.97
C ASN A 295 -39.20 38.64 17.31
N LEU A 296 -40.16 37.74 17.08
CA LEU A 296 -41.55 37.91 17.53
C LEU A 296 -41.85 37.22 18.87
N CYS A 297 -40.97 36.32 19.34
CA CYS A 297 -41.15 35.63 20.63
C CYS A 297 -40.38 36.24 21.81
N TYR A 298 -39.44 37.17 21.58
CA TYR A 298 -38.69 37.87 22.65
C TYR A 298 -39.33 39.19 23.11
N GLY A 299 -40.52 39.54 22.62
CA GLY A 299 -41.22 40.80 22.93
C GLY A 299 -42.45 40.71 23.85
N ILE A 300 -42.82 39.53 24.35
CA ILE A 300 -44.10 39.34 25.10
C ILE A 300 -43.88 38.91 26.58
N PHE A 301 -42.64 38.80 27.06
CA PHE A 301 -42.34 38.35 28.43
C PHE A 301 -41.59 39.39 29.28
N ILE A 302 -42.00 40.67 29.26
CA ILE A 302 -41.63 41.67 30.29
C ILE A 302 -42.79 42.64 30.50
N THR A 303 -43.81 42.24 31.28
CA THR A 303 -44.66 43.10 32.11
C THR A 303 -45.55 42.22 33.00
N VAL A 304 -45.05 41.86 34.19
CA VAL A 304 -45.68 41.90 35.53
C VAL A 304 -44.53 41.79 36.53
#